data_AF-A0AAN6N6U2-F1
#
_entry.id   AF-A0AAN6N6U2-F1
#
_cell.length_a   1.000
_cell.length_b   1.000
_cell.length_c   1.000
_cell.angle_alpha   90.00
_cell.angle_beta   90.00
_cell.angle_gamma   90.00
#
_symmetry.space_group_name_H-M   'P 1'
#
loop_
_entity.id
_entity.type
_entity.pdbx_description
1 polymer ?
#
loop_
_entity_poly.entity_id
_entity_poly.type
_entity_poly.pdbx_seq_one_letter_code
_entity_poly.pdbx_strand_id
1 'polypeptide(L)'
;MAAMNTSSTYRIMNLDTGTDFFLGANSSNLLTMDSSTAADNRDFIYIYIYIYIWFLTTTDMSPFYRLHTVSDGFSLSLDTKLIAADDIYQGGHLFMANTSNSRGQYWRFDKGLNGGLNAPRTWYLLSNNLTSLYLPLYLDQDTPPFGVLLSAYLSTSSYWNMVEQGWNGPSPAPTSTSASISTTNSTGTTSNASSTPAQASGHSDALSSGQIAGIVLGVIFTLAIIAAVALARVASSRRRKAAAAAAIATPAGYNLPPDSKWFEVGGQQVMPAELPSSSRMELPG
;
A
#
# COMPACT_ATOMS: atom_id res chain seq x y z
N MET A 1 9.97 20.26 1.58
CA MET A 1 10.15 19.23 0.53
C MET A 1 11.59 18.74 0.48
N ALA A 2 11.79 17.42 0.56
CA ALA A 2 13.08 16.78 0.41
C ALA A 2 13.26 16.24 -1.02
N ALA A 3 14.48 16.36 -1.56
CA ALA A 3 14.86 15.57 -2.71
C ALA A 3 15.14 14.13 -2.27
N MET A 4 14.55 13.15 -2.95
CA MET A 4 14.76 11.73 -2.69
C MET A 4 15.71 11.14 -3.73
N ASN A 5 16.57 10.20 -3.32
CA ASN A 5 17.51 9.54 -4.22
C ASN A 5 16.78 8.44 -5.01
N THR A 6 16.41 8.73 -6.26
CA THR A 6 15.70 7.77 -7.14
C THR A 6 16.60 6.65 -7.66
N SER A 7 17.90 6.66 -7.32
CA SER A 7 18.82 5.56 -7.65
C SER A 7 18.92 4.51 -6.54
N SER A 8 18.19 4.69 -5.44
CA SER A 8 18.21 3.79 -4.29
C SER A 8 16.87 3.12 -4.07
N THR A 9 16.91 2.06 -3.27
CA THR A 9 15.71 1.42 -2.72
C THR A 9 15.56 1.78 -1.26
N TYR A 10 14.36 1.59 -0.72
CA TYR A 10 13.99 2.02 0.62
C TYR A 10 13.16 0.96 1.29
N ARG A 11 13.41 0.77 2.58
CA ARG A 11 12.42 0.23 3.50
C ARG A 11 11.71 1.41 4.15
N ILE A 12 10.38 1.38 4.17
CA ILE A 12 9.56 2.45 4.71
C ILE A 12 9.01 1.97 6.05
N MET A 13 9.30 2.68 7.13
CA MET A 13 8.83 2.36 8.48
C MET A 13 8.09 3.54 9.09
N ASN A 14 7.15 3.25 9.97
CA ASN A 14 6.42 4.28 10.72
C ASN A 14 7.13 4.57 12.06
N LEU A 15 7.02 5.80 12.54
CA LEU A 15 7.59 6.19 13.83
C LEU A 15 7.02 5.37 15.00
N ASP A 16 5.75 5.00 14.95
CA ASP A 16 5.09 4.31 16.06
C ASP A 16 5.41 2.81 16.12
N THR A 17 5.75 2.19 14.99
CA THR A 17 5.99 0.75 14.92
C THR A 17 7.43 0.36 15.24
N GLY A 18 8.31 1.34 15.49
CA GLY A 18 9.73 1.08 15.66
C GLY A 18 10.41 0.58 14.38
N THR A 19 11.45 -0.24 14.54
CA THR A 19 12.31 -0.69 13.43
C THR A 19 11.88 -2.00 12.78
N ASP A 20 10.88 -2.67 13.34
CA ASP A 20 10.63 -4.07 13.02
C ASP A 20 9.56 -4.23 11.94
N PHE A 21 8.68 -3.24 11.79
CA PHE A 21 7.59 -3.26 10.81
C PHE A 21 7.87 -2.35 9.62
N PHE A 22 7.52 -2.87 8.44
CA PHE A 22 7.76 -2.20 7.18
C PHE A 22 6.49 -2.15 6.36
N LEU A 23 6.30 -1.02 5.68
CA LEU A 23 5.25 -0.86 4.68
C LEU A 23 5.57 -1.75 3.48
N GLY A 24 4.58 -2.50 3.01
CA GLY A 24 4.67 -3.27 1.79
C GLY A 24 3.33 -3.32 1.07
N ALA A 25 3.30 -4.00 -0.08
CA ALA A 25 2.08 -4.28 -0.82
C ALA A 25 1.93 -5.79 -1.03
N ASN A 26 0.78 -6.35 -0.64
CA ASN A 26 0.53 -7.77 -0.79
C ASN A 26 0.15 -8.13 -2.25
N SER A 27 -0.01 -9.43 -2.53
CA SER A 27 -0.40 -9.93 -3.85
C SER A 27 -1.80 -9.51 -4.32
N SER A 28 -2.61 -8.93 -3.43
CA SER A 28 -3.91 -8.34 -3.75
C SER A 28 -3.81 -6.84 -4.02
N ASN A 29 -2.60 -6.30 -4.19
CA ASN A 29 -2.31 -4.88 -4.40
C ASN A 29 -2.78 -3.98 -3.25
N LEU A 30 -2.96 -4.53 -2.05
CA LEU A 30 -3.31 -3.77 -0.85
C LEU A 30 -2.05 -3.49 -0.03
N LEU A 31 -2.00 -2.30 0.58
CA LEU A 31 -0.95 -1.98 1.52
C LEU A 31 -1.05 -2.86 2.77
N THR A 32 0.11 -3.22 3.30
CA THR A 32 0.24 -3.96 4.54
C THR A 32 1.43 -3.42 5.34
N MET A 33 1.36 -3.54 6.65
CA MET A 33 2.49 -3.37 7.55
C MET A 33 2.75 -4.71 8.21
N ASP A 34 3.95 -5.22 8.09
CA ASP A 34 4.33 -6.51 8.67
C ASP A 34 5.75 -6.48 9.21
N SER A 35 6.05 -7.38 10.14
CA SER A 35 7.36 -7.49 10.74
C SER A 35 8.36 -8.13 9.76
N SER A 36 9.60 -7.63 9.75
CA SER A 36 10.68 -8.30 9.02
C SER A 36 10.95 -9.72 9.51
N THR A 37 10.64 -10.03 10.78
CA THR A 37 10.80 -11.37 11.34
C THR A 37 9.80 -12.38 10.80
N ALA A 38 8.64 -11.95 10.30
CA ALA A 38 7.72 -12.83 9.57
C ALA A 38 8.34 -13.33 8.25
N ALA A 39 9.34 -12.61 7.71
CA ALA A 39 10.03 -12.97 6.48
C ALA A 39 11.17 -13.98 6.67
N ASP A 40 11.56 -14.36 7.90
CA ASP A 40 12.75 -15.21 8.16
C ASP A 40 12.50 -16.73 8.09
N ASN A 41 11.27 -17.17 7.76
CA ASN A 41 11.00 -18.58 7.45
C ASN A 41 11.50 -18.92 6.02
N ARG A 42 12.61 -19.67 5.97
CA ARG A 42 13.60 -19.77 4.87
C ARG A 42 13.14 -20.21 3.48
N ASP A 43 11.93 -20.72 3.32
CA ASP A 43 11.47 -21.25 2.03
C ASP A 43 10.51 -20.33 1.24
N PHE A 44 10.05 -19.21 1.83
CA PHE A 44 9.23 -18.18 1.14
C PHE A 44 9.91 -16.80 1.05
N ILE A 45 11.19 -16.70 1.45
CA ILE A 45 11.90 -15.44 1.71
C ILE A 45 12.06 -14.56 0.47
N TYR A 46 12.35 -15.14 -0.69
CA TYR A 46 12.76 -14.32 -1.84
C TYR A 46 11.62 -13.46 -2.39
N ILE A 47 10.39 -13.96 -2.47
CA ILE A 47 9.27 -13.15 -2.97
C ILE A 47 8.77 -12.19 -1.88
N TYR A 48 8.81 -12.63 -0.63
CA TYR A 48 8.28 -11.85 0.50
C TYR A 48 9.13 -10.62 0.82
N ILE A 49 10.45 -10.64 0.58
CA ILE A 49 11.28 -9.47 0.90
C ILE A 49 11.06 -8.31 -0.09
N TYR A 50 10.77 -8.60 -1.36
CA TYR A 50 10.68 -7.58 -2.40
C TYR A 50 9.39 -6.74 -2.34
N ILE A 51 8.34 -7.24 -1.68
CA ILE A 51 7.11 -6.48 -1.47
C ILE A 51 7.26 -5.37 -0.41
N TYR A 52 8.31 -5.44 0.44
CA TYR A 52 8.62 -4.44 1.47
C TYR A 52 9.78 -3.50 1.08
N ILE A 53 10.35 -3.70 -0.10
CA ILE A 53 11.41 -2.85 -0.63
C ILE A 53 10.79 -1.97 -1.71
N TRP A 54 10.93 -0.67 -1.53
CA TRP A 54 10.38 0.35 -2.41
C TRP A 54 11.47 1.02 -3.22
N PHE A 55 11.16 1.49 -4.42
CA PHE A 55 11.99 2.45 -5.15
C PHE A 55 11.12 3.58 -5.68
N LEU A 56 11.77 4.70 -5.99
CA LEU A 56 11.10 5.92 -6.39
C LEU A 56 11.48 6.28 -7.82
N THR A 57 10.51 6.74 -8.60
CA THR A 57 10.76 7.39 -9.89
C THR A 57 10.30 8.84 -9.84
N THR A 58 11.01 9.72 -10.56
CA THR A 58 10.54 11.08 -10.77
C THR A 58 9.23 11.10 -11.56
N THR A 59 8.44 12.16 -11.36
CA THR A 59 7.28 12.48 -12.20
C THR A 59 7.59 13.69 -13.07
N ASP A 60 6.67 14.02 -13.98
CA ASP A 60 6.66 15.28 -14.71
C ASP A 60 6.32 16.49 -13.84
N MET A 61 5.80 16.25 -12.62
CA MET A 61 5.40 17.27 -11.66
C MET A 61 6.39 17.33 -10.49
N SER A 62 7.38 18.21 -10.58
CA SER A 62 8.27 18.44 -9.42
C SER A 62 7.47 19.04 -8.25
N PRO A 63 7.67 18.59 -6.99
CA PRO A 63 8.66 17.62 -6.52
C PRO A 63 8.01 16.29 -6.11
N PHE A 64 7.14 15.76 -6.96
CA PHE A 64 6.44 14.50 -6.71
C PHE A 64 7.18 13.31 -7.34
N TYR A 65 7.01 12.16 -6.70
CA TYR A 65 7.57 10.87 -7.09
C TYR A 65 6.45 9.84 -7.18
N ARG A 66 6.71 8.74 -7.89
CA ARG A 66 5.93 7.52 -7.76
C ARG A 66 6.66 6.55 -6.84
N LEU A 67 5.91 5.80 -6.04
CA LEU A 67 6.45 4.74 -5.19
C LEU A 67 6.10 3.40 -5.84
N HIS A 68 7.11 2.56 -6.01
CA HIS A 68 6.99 1.23 -6.58
C HIS A 68 7.56 0.23 -5.59
N THR A 69 6.99 -0.97 -5.51
CA THR A 69 7.66 -2.09 -4.85
C THR A 69 8.64 -2.73 -5.84
N VAL A 70 9.71 -3.33 -5.33
CA VAL A 70 10.66 -4.07 -6.20
C VAL A 70 9.98 -5.27 -6.86
N SER A 71 9.02 -5.91 -6.18
CA SER A 71 8.27 -7.04 -6.74
C SER A 71 7.44 -6.68 -7.97
N ASP A 72 6.84 -5.48 -7.98
CA ASP A 72 5.94 -5.06 -9.07
C ASP A 72 6.67 -4.27 -10.17
N GLY A 73 7.91 -3.84 -9.88
CA GLY A 73 8.73 -3.04 -10.79
C GLY A 73 8.03 -1.74 -11.19
N PHE A 74 8.25 -1.29 -12.42
CA PHE A 74 7.66 -0.05 -12.95
C PHE A 74 6.19 -0.21 -13.39
N SER A 75 5.63 -1.41 -13.29
CA SER A 75 4.28 -1.70 -13.81
C SER A 75 3.20 -1.18 -12.88
N LEU A 76 3.41 -1.30 -11.57
CA LEU A 76 2.49 -0.82 -10.55
C LEU A 76 3.16 0.26 -9.69
N SER A 77 2.37 1.24 -9.29
CA SER A 77 2.76 2.27 -8.34
C SER A 77 1.68 2.48 -7.29
N LEU A 78 2.08 2.91 -6.11
CA LEU A 78 1.16 3.28 -5.05
C LEU A 78 0.24 4.41 -5.53
N ASP A 79 -1.06 4.14 -5.48
CA ASP A 79 -2.13 5.05 -5.90
C ASP A 79 -3.06 5.31 -4.72
N THR A 80 -3.78 6.42 -4.81
CA THR A 80 -4.91 6.72 -3.93
C THR A 80 -6.09 7.16 -4.76
N LYS A 81 -7.28 6.72 -4.34
CA LYS A 81 -8.54 7.15 -4.94
C LYS A 81 -9.45 7.70 -3.85
N LEU A 82 -10.01 8.88 -4.12
CA LEU A 82 -11.09 9.43 -3.32
C LEU A 82 -12.33 8.56 -3.53
N ILE A 83 -12.81 7.94 -2.46
CA ILE A 83 -14.11 7.28 -2.44
C ILE A 83 -15.10 8.30 -1.92
N ALA A 84 -15.96 8.79 -2.80
CA ALA A 84 -17.13 9.54 -2.38
C ALA A 84 -18.15 8.51 -1.87
N ALA A 85 -18.27 8.40 -0.54
CA ALA A 85 -19.42 7.76 0.08
C ALA A 85 -20.22 8.87 0.76
N ASP A 86 -21.43 9.12 0.26
CA ASP A 86 -22.44 9.98 0.88
C ASP A 86 -21.94 11.36 1.35
N ASP A 87 -21.24 12.09 0.48
CA ASP A 87 -20.71 13.46 0.69
C ASP A 87 -19.71 13.63 1.86
N ILE A 88 -19.29 12.55 2.51
CA ILE A 88 -18.26 12.58 3.56
C ILE A 88 -17.00 11.91 3.01
N TYR A 89 -15.91 12.67 2.91
CA TYR A 89 -14.60 12.15 2.55
C TYR A 89 -14.08 11.20 3.66
N GLN A 90 -14.33 9.90 3.52
CA GLN A 90 -13.92 8.88 4.51
C GLN A 90 -12.46 8.41 4.36
N GLY A 91 -11.58 9.27 3.86
CA GLY A 91 -10.18 8.93 3.57
C GLY A 91 -9.98 8.31 2.19
N GLY A 92 -8.75 8.42 1.68
CA GLY A 92 -8.39 7.85 0.37
C GLY A 92 -8.03 6.38 0.50
N HIS A 93 -8.63 5.54 -0.34
CA HIS A 93 -8.25 4.12 -0.40
C HIS A 93 -6.89 4.00 -1.07
N LEU A 94 -5.99 3.25 -0.44
CA LEU A 94 -4.62 3.05 -0.91
C LEU A 94 -4.46 1.67 -1.53
N PHE A 95 -3.84 1.62 -2.71
CA PHE A 95 -3.65 0.38 -3.46
C PHE A 95 -2.52 0.53 -4.48
N MET A 96 -1.99 -0.60 -4.96
CA MET A 96 -1.08 -0.60 -6.12
C MET A 96 -1.90 -0.61 -7.41
N ALA A 97 -1.62 0.31 -8.32
CA ALA A 97 -2.32 0.45 -9.60
C ALA A 97 -1.32 0.54 -10.76
N ASN A 98 -1.77 0.19 -11.97
CA ASN A 98 -0.97 0.37 -13.18
C ASN A 98 -0.40 1.79 -13.24
N THR A 99 0.91 1.88 -13.43
CA THR A 99 1.61 3.15 -13.48
C THR A 99 1.09 4.01 -14.64
N SER A 100 0.67 5.22 -14.31
CA SER A 100 0.06 6.18 -15.21
C SER A 100 0.34 7.61 -14.75
N ASN A 101 -0.17 8.62 -15.45
CA ASN A 101 -0.08 10.03 -15.04
C ASN A 101 -1.25 10.44 -14.11
N SER A 102 -1.79 9.49 -13.33
CA SER A 102 -2.82 9.77 -12.32
C SER A 102 -2.24 10.59 -11.17
N ARG A 103 -2.94 11.66 -10.77
CA ARG A 103 -2.56 12.48 -9.60
C ARG A 103 -2.52 11.67 -8.30
N GLY A 104 -3.29 10.58 -8.21
CA GLY A 104 -3.28 9.69 -7.06
C GLY A 104 -1.96 8.92 -6.91
N GLN A 105 -1.12 8.88 -7.94
CA GLN A 105 0.19 8.21 -7.91
C GLN A 105 1.34 9.16 -7.59
N TYR A 106 1.05 10.45 -7.36
CA TYR A 106 2.07 11.49 -7.22
C TYR A 106 2.23 11.81 -5.74
N TRP A 107 3.35 11.36 -5.18
CA TRP A 107 3.66 11.43 -3.76
C TRP A 107 4.80 12.39 -3.48
N ARG A 108 4.67 13.14 -2.38
CA ARG A 108 5.64 14.13 -1.96
C ARG A 108 6.16 13.80 -0.58
N PHE A 109 7.45 14.09 -0.38
CA PHE A 109 8.14 13.86 0.88
C PHE A 109 8.51 15.20 1.50
N ASP A 110 7.82 15.55 2.58
CA ASP A 110 8.14 16.72 3.37
C ASP A 110 8.91 16.31 4.61
N LYS A 111 10.08 16.92 4.83
CA LYS A 111 10.82 16.72 6.07
C LYS A 111 9.93 17.14 7.22
N GLY A 112 9.65 16.19 8.10
CA GLY A 112 8.83 16.37 9.27
C GLY A 112 9.69 16.71 10.49
N LEU A 113 9.37 16.04 11.61
CA LEU A 113 10.16 16.13 12.82
C LEU A 113 11.60 15.69 12.53
N ASN A 114 12.55 16.61 12.73
CA ASN A 114 13.93 16.19 12.91
C ASN A 114 13.93 15.42 14.23
N GLY A 115 14.29 14.12 14.18
CA GLY A 115 14.60 13.41 15.40
C GLY A 115 15.58 14.29 16.18
N GLY A 116 15.29 14.56 17.46
CA GLY A 116 16.12 15.47 18.27
C GLY A 116 17.60 15.11 18.21
N LEU A 117 18.48 15.99 18.69
CA LEU A 117 19.95 16.01 18.55
C LEU A 117 20.75 14.67 18.56
N ASN A 118 20.15 13.54 18.96
CA ASN A 118 20.75 12.20 18.98
C ASN A 118 20.03 11.13 18.11
N ALA A 119 19.01 11.48 17.32
CA ALA A 119 18.31 10.52 16.46
C ALA A 119 18.80 10.64 15.01
N PRO A 120 19.54 9.65 14.46
CA PRO A 120 20.16 9.73 13.13
C PRO A 120 19.17 9.62 11.96
N ARG A 121 17.85 9.70 12.23
CA ARG A 121 16.79 9.40 11.25
C ARG A 121 16.06 10.68 10.85
N THR A 122 15.90 10.85 9.54
CA THR A 122 15.00 11.87 8.99
C THR A 122 13.61 11.27 8.86
N TRP A 123 12.62 11.93 9.46
CA TRP A 123 11.22 11.55 9.35
C TRP A 123 10.51 12.42 8.31
N TYR A 124 9.60 11.83 7.57
CA TYR A 124 8.90 12.45 6.45
C TYR A 124 7.39 12.36 6.64
N LEU A 125 6.70 13.44 6.31
CA LEU A 125 5.29 13.41 5.98
C LEU A 125 5.16 13.02 4.50
N LEU A 126 4.43 11.94 4.23
CA LEU A 126 4.16 11.46 2.87
C LEU A 126 2.79 11.98 2.46
N SER A 127 2.76 12.98 1.59
CA SER A 127 1.51 13.59 1.10
C SER A 127 1.24 13.22 -0.35
N ASN A 128 -0.02 13.20 -0.74
CA ASN A 128 -0.43 12.88 -2.11
C ASN A 128 -0.99 14.09 -2.85
N ASN A 129 -0.75 14.17 -4.16
CA ASN A 129 -1.21 15.29 -4.99
C ASN A 129 -2.73 15.33 -5.19
N LEU A 130 -3.42 14.18 -5.16
CA LEU A 130 -4.88 14.09 -5.32
C LEU A 130 -5.61 14.58 -4.06
N THR A 131 -5.17 14.12 -2.89
CA THR A 131 -5.83 14.39 -1.60
C THR A 131 -5.37 15.67 -0.92
N SER A 132 -4.52 16.45 -1.60
CA SER A 132 -3.84 17.61 -1.03
C SER A 132 -2.84 17.24 0.08
N LEU A 133 -2.08 18.24 0.50
CA LEU A 133 -1.04 18.18 1.52
C LEU A 133 -1.59 17.97 2.93
N TYR A 134 -2.91 18.09 3.10
CA TYR A 134 -3.60 18.02 4.38
C TYR A 134 -3.92 16.58 4.82
N LEU A 135 -3.77 15.60 3.94
CA LEU A 135 -4.07 14.20 4.22
C LEU A 135 -2.82 13.34 3.99
N PRO A 136 -1.79 13.44 4.86
CA PRO A 136 -0.64 12.55 4.76
C PRO A 136 -1.01 11.08 5.01
N LEU A 137 -0.11 10.22 4.58
CA LEU A 137 -0.10 8.80 4.92
C LEU A 137 -0.04 8.64 6.44
N TYR A 138 -0.98 7.86 6.96
CA TYR A 138 -1.23 7.68 8.38
C TYR A 138 -1.32 6.18 8.69
N LEU A 139 -0.67 5.78 9.77
CA LEU A 139 -0.79 4.45 10.33
C LEU A 139 -1.91 4.42 11.36
N ASP A 140 -2.93 3.63 11.10
CA ASP A 140 -3.99 3.31 12.05
C ASP A 140 -3.60 2.07 12.87
N GLN A 141 -3.31 2.30 14.14
CA GLN A 141 -2.92 1.26 15.09
C GLN A 141 -4.10 0.39 15.57
N ASP A 142 -5.33 0.89 15.41
CA ASP A 142 -6.53 0.24 15.94
C ASP A 142 -7.10 -0.80 14.97
N THR A 143 -6.64 -0.80 13.70
CA THR A 143 -7.07 -1.75 12.66
C THR A 143 -6.03 -2.87 12.49
N PRO A 144 -6.29 -4.13 12.91
CA PRO A 144 -5.33 -5.23 12.73
C PRO A 144 -5.17 -5.64 11.24
N PRO A 145 -3.96 -5.99 10.75
CA PRO A 145 -2.69 -6.06 11.47
C PRO A 145 -2.06 -4.68 11.75
N PHE A 146 -2.22 -3.72 10.85
CA PHE A 146 -2.20 -2.26 11.05
C PHE A 146 -2.87 -1.66 9.82
N GLY A 147 -3.75 -0.69 9.98
CA GLY A 147 -4.37 0.02 8.86
C GLY A 147 -3.40 1.07 8.30
N VAL A 148 -3.32 1.21 6.98
CA VAL A 148 -2.62 2.35 6.36
C VAL A 148 -3.63 3.12 5.53
N LEU A 149 -3.79 4.41 5.85
CA LEU A 149 -4.80 5.28 5.25
C LEU A 149 -4.28 6.70 5.09
N LEU A 150 -5.09 7.60 4.52
CA LEU A 150 -4.79 9.03 4.47
C LEU A 150 -5.64 9.76 5.49
N SER A 151 -5.01 10.59 6.33
CA SER A 151 -5.67 11.22 7.48
C SER A 151 -5.23 12.66 7.68
N ALA A 152 -6.15 13.51 8.14
CA ALA A 152 -5.83 14.87 8.58
C ALA A 152 -5.20 14.92 9.98
N TYR A 153 -5.20 13.79 10.71
CA TYR A 153 -4.64 13.70 12.05
C TYR A 153 -3.11 13.66 11.98
N LEU A 154 -2.47 14.79 12.29
CA LEU A 154 -1.01 14.88 12.39
C LEU A 154 -0.53 14.39 13.76
N SER A 155 -0.16 13.11 13.83
CA SER A 155 0.46 12.46 15.00
C SER A 155 1.81 11.84 14.62
N THR A 156 2.48 11.18 15.57
CA THR A 156 3.64 10.33 15.30
C THR A 156 3.37 9.29 14.21
N SER A 157 2.13 8.79 14.13
CA SER A 157 1.64 7.84 13.12
C SER A 157 1.63 8.38 11.69
N SER A 158 1.79 9.69 11.49
CA SER A 158 1.93 10.32 10.17
C SER A 158 3.37 10.40 9.67
N TYR A 159 4.36 10.09 10.52
CA TYR A 159 5.76 10.27 10.22
C TYR A 159 6.42 8.95 9.83
N TRP A 160 7.06 8.95 8.67
CA TRP A 160 7.66 7.78 8.07
C TRP A 160 9.15 7.99 7.88
N ASN A 161 9.95 6.96 8.14
CA ASN A 161 11.38 6.97 7.88
C ASN A 161 11.68 6.12 6.63
N MET A 162 12.41 6.72 5.70
CA MET A 162 12.86 6.10 4.46
C MET A 162 14.27 5.55 4.70
N VAL A 163 14.38 4.27 5.04
CA VAL A 163 15.68 3.62 5.28
C VAL A 163 16.23 3.15 3.95
N GLU A 164 17.19 3.91 3.43
CA GLU A 164 17.90 3.58 2.20
C GLU A 164 18.56 2.20 2.31
N GLN A 165 18.29 1.35 1.33
CA GLN A 165 18.92 0.07 1.15
C GLN A 165 19.87 0.22 -0.05
N GLY A 166 21.14 -0.10 0.16
CA GLY A 166 22.13 -0.13 -0.93
C GLY A 166 21.78 -1.24 -1.91
N TRP A 167 21.06 -0.89 -2.99
CA TRP A 167 20.66 -1.83 -4.03
C TRP A 167 21.03 -1.27 -5.40
N ASN A 168 21.79 -2.04 -6.18
CA ASN A 168 22.11 -1.77 -7.58
C ASN A 168 20.98 -2.34 -8.47
N GLY A 169 19.77 -1.80 -8.33
CA GLY A 169 18.62 -2.27 -9.08
C GLY A 169 18.73 -2.01 -10.59
N PRO A 170 17.78 -2.57 -11.38
CA PRO A 170 17.75 -2.32 -12.82
C PRO A 170 17.71 -0.81 -13.04
N SER A 171 18.76 -0.30 -13.70
CA SER A 171 18.88 1.11 -14.03
C SER A 171 17.58 1.55 -14.70
N PRO A 172 16.90 2.61 -14.21
CA PRO A 172 15.66 3.07 -14.80
C PRO A 172 15.88 3.24 -16.29
N ALA A 173 15.01 2.62 -17.11
CA ALA A 173 15.07 2.80 -18.55
C ALA A 173 15.09 4.31 -18.83
N PRO A 174 16.04 4.79 -19.67
CA PRO A 174 16.23 6.22 -19.87
C PRO A 174 14.89 6.82 -20.27
N THR A 175 14.35 7.68 -19.43
CA THR A 175 13.18 8.47 -19.76
C THR A 175 13.59 9.33 -20.95
N SER A 176 13.14 8.95 -22.14
CA SER A 176 13.32 9.76 -23.34
C SER A 176 12.48 11.01 -23.18
N THR A 177 13.04 11.99 -22.47
CA THR A 177 12.52 13.35 -22.39
C THR A 177 12.51 13.86 -23.82
N SER A 178 11.34 13.85 -24.44
CA SER A 178 11.13 14.50 -25.72
C SER A 178 11.36 15.98 -25.47
N ALA A 179 12.56 16.46 -25.78
CA ALA A 179 12.89 17.87 -25.73
C ALA A 179 11.93 18.58 -26.68
N SER A 180 10.97 19.31 -26.12
CA SER A 180 10.18 20.27 -26.86
C SER A 180 11.13 21.37 -27.32
N ILE A 181 11.59 21.25 -28.57
CA ILE A 181 12.35 22.30 -29.25
C ILE A 181 11.42 23.52 -29.33
N SER A 182 11.61 24.46 -28.41
CA SER A 182 10.97 25.76 -28.48
C SER A 182 11.70 26.55 -29.56
N THR A 183 11.20 26.50 -30.78
CA THR A 183 11.63 27.38 -31.88
C THR A 183 11.27 28.82 -31.52
N THR A 184 12.25 29.57 -31.04
CA THR A 184 12.22 31.03 -30.99
C THR A 184 12.26 31.57 -32.41
N ASN A 185 11.11 32.05 -32.90
CA ASN A 185 11.03 32.82 -34.13
C ASN A 185 11.73 34.17 -33.93
N SER A 186 12.98 34.26 -34.36
CA SER A 186 13.63 35.55 -34.66
C SER A 186 13.28 35.95 -36.09
N THR A 187 12.53 37.04 -36.21
CA THR A 187 12.17 37.68 -37.47
C THR A 187 13.44 38.25 -38.13
N GLY A 188 13.97 37.54 -39.11
CA GLY A 188 15.11 37.94 -39.93
C GLY A 188 14.80 37.71 -41.41
N THR A 189 14.88 38.77 -42.19
CA THR A 189 14.47 38.93 -43.58
C THR A 189 15.30 38.12 -44.59
N THR A 190 14.60 37.69 -45.65
CA THR A 190 15.06 37.39 -47.03
C THR A 190 16.07 36.26 -47.25
N SER A 191 15.64 35.17 -47.92
CA SER A 191 15.92 34.92 -49.35
C SER A 191 15.29 33.59 -49.82
N ASN A 192 14.83 33.62 -51.07
CA ASN A 192 14.28 32.50 -51.84
C ASN A 192 15.19 31.25 -51.82
N ALA A 193 14.62 30.10 -51.50
CA ALA A 193 15.03 28.82 -52.06
C ALA A 193 13.82 27.88 -52.11
N SER A 194 13.46 27.47 -53.32
CA SER A 194 12.51 26.41 -53.61
C SER A 194 13.17 25.07 -53.28
N SER A 195 12.57 24.30 -52.38
CA SER A 195 12.89 22.88 -52.21
C SER A 195 11.62 22.08 -51.94
N THR A 196 11.57 20.95 -52.62
CA THR A 196 10.50 19.98 -52.78
C THR A 196 10.09 19.35 -51.44
N PRO A 197 8.80 19.10 -51.15
CA PRO A 197 8.40 18.41 -49.94
C PRO A 197 8.75 16.91 -50.04
N ALA A 198 9.58 16.42 -49.12
CA ALA A 198 9.88 15.01 -48.95
C ALA A 198 8.68 14.28 -48.32
N GLN A 199 8.27 13.18 -48.97
CA GLN A 199 7.25 12.24 -48.49
C GLN A 199 7.58 11.73 -47.09
N ALA A 200 6.59 11.81 -46.20
CA ALA A 200 6.62 11.17 -44.90
C ALA A 200 6.54 9.64 -45.07
N SER A 201 7.64 8.95 -44.73
CA SER A 201 7.74 7.50 -44.68
C SER A 201 6.94 6.97 -43.49
N GLY A 202 5.77 6.39 -43.76
CA GLY A 202 4.97 5.69 -42.75
C GLY A 202 5.72 4.47 -42.20
N HIS A 203 6.05 4.50 -40.91
CA HIS A 203 6.47 3.32 -40.16
C HIS A 203 5.21 2.58 -39.70
N SER A 204 5.08 1.33 -40.15
CA SER A 204 4.13 0.37 -39.58
C SER A 204 4.92 -0.49 -38.60
N ASP A 205 4.67 -0.31 -37.31
CA ASP A 205 5.23 -1.15 -36.26
C ASP A 205 4.59 -2.53 -36.33
N ALA A 206 5.20 -3.41 -37.12
CA ALA A 206 4.90 -4.83 -37.12
C ALA A 206 5.37 -5.43 -35.78
N LEU A 207 4.41 -5.74 -34.91
CA LEU A 207 4.67 -6.44 -33.66
C LEU A 207 5.31 -7.80 -33.96
N SER A 208 6.48 -8.02 -33.33
CA SER A 208 7.25 -9.26 -33.44
C SER A 208 6.37 -10.46 -33.06
N SER A 209 6.21 -11.38 -34.01
CA SER A 209 5.44 -12.63 -33.91
C SER A 209 5.90 -13.56 -32.77
N GLY A 210 7.01 -13.25 -32.08
CA GLY A 210 7.43 -13.92 -30.86
C GLY A 210 6.64 -13.58 -29.59
N GLN A 211 5.97 -12.42 -29.50
CA GLN A 211 5.21 -12.02 -28.30
C GLN A 211 3.80 -12.63 -28.21
N ILE A 212 3.23 -13.07 -29.35
CA ILE A 212 1.86 -13.61 -29.40
C ILE A 212 1.81 -15.07 -28.92
N ALA A 213 2.88 -15.85 -29.11
CA ALA A 213 2.94 -17.24 -28.66
C ALA A 213 2.99 -17.40 -27.13
N GLY A 214 3.54 -16.42 -26.40
CA GLY A 214 3.67 -16.48 -24.93
C GLY A 214 2.37 -16.26 -24.16
N ILE A 215 1.43 -15.46 -24.72
CA ILE A 215 0.17 -15.11 -24.05
C ILE A 215 -0.80 -16.30 -24.04
N VAL A 216 -0.81 -17.11 -25.10
CA VAL A 216 -1.76 -18.22 -25.25
C VAL A 216 -1.52 -19.33 -24.22
N LEU A 217 -0.27 -19.63 -23.89
CA LEU A 217 0.07 -20.63 -22.87
C LEU A 217 -0.20 -20.13 -21.44
N GLY A 218 -0.05 -18.82 -21.20
CA GLY A 218 -0.33 -18.20 -19.90
C GLY A 218 -1.80 -18.35 -19.49
N VAL A 219 -2.74 -18.08 -20.40
CA VAL A 219 -4.19 -18.10 -20.11
C VAL A 219 -4.66 -19.51 -19.72
N ILE A 220 -4.14 -20.56 -20.37
CA ILE A 220 -4.52 -21.96 -20.04
C ILE A 220 -4.05 -22.32 -18.63
N PHE A 221 -2.84 -21.89 -18.25
CA PHE A 221 -2.30 -22.18 -16.92
C PHE A 221 -3.06 -21.42 -15.82
N THR A 222 -3.42 -20.15 -16.04
CA THR A 222 -4.21 -19.37 -15.08
C THR A 222 -5.60 -19.96 -14.86
N LEU A 223 -6.28 -20.41 -15.93
CA LEU A 223 -7.60 -21.05 -15.82
C LEU A 223 -7.53 -22.38 -15.06
N ALA A 224 -6.48 -23.18 -15.24
CA ALA A 224 -6.27 -24.42 -14.51
C ALA A 224 -6.09 -24.20 -13.00
N ILE A 225 -5.35 -23.15 -12.60
CA ILE A 225 -5.15 -22.81 -11.19
C ILE A 225 -6.46 -22.35 -10.53
N ILE A 226 -7.24 -21.49 -11.21
CA ILE A 226 -8.53 -21.01 -10.69
C ILE A 226 -9.51 -22.19 -10.49
N ALA A 227 -9.57 -23.13 -11.44
CA ALA A 227 -10.39 -24.32 -11.33
C ALA A 227 -9.96 -25.23 -10.16
N ALA A 228 -8.65 -25.40 -9.95
CA ALA A 228 -8.11 -26.18 -8.84
C ALA A 228 -8.45 -25.58 -7.46
N VAL A 229 -8.33 -24.24 -7.31
CA VAL A 229 -8.67 -23.53 -6.07
C VAL A 229 -10.16 -23.62 -5.77
N ALA A 230 -11.02 -23.47 -6.80
CA ALA A 230 -12.47 -23.61 -6.64
C ALA A 230 -12.86 -25.03 -6.18
N LEU A 231 -12.29 -26.07 -6.80
CA LEU A 231 -12.50 -27.47 -6.41
C LEU A 231 -12.02 -27.75 -4.98
N ALA A 232 -10.86 -27.22 -4.57
CA ALA A 232 -10.34 -27.38 -3.21
C ALA A 232 -11.25 -26.72 -2.16
N ARG A 233 -11.82 -25.54 -2.44
CA ARG A 233 -12.79 -24.90 -1.55
C ARG A 233 -14.10 -25.68 -1.45
N VAL A 234 -14.63 -26.20 -2.56
CA VAL A 234 -15.84 -27.05 -2.50
C VAL A 234 -15.56 -28.35 -1.73
N ALA A 235 -14.42 -29.01 -1.97
CA ALA A 235 -14.06 -30.24 -1.26
C ALA A 235 -13.88 -30.03 0.26
N SER A 236 -13.24 -28.93 0.67
CA SER A 236 -13.09 -28.61 2.10
C SER A 236 -14.42 -28.27 2.78
N SER A 237 -15.34 -27.59 2.08
CA SER A 237 -16.68 -27.32 2.59
C SER A 237 -17.49 -28.59 2.86
N ARG A 238 -17.34 -29.62 2.01
CA ARG A 238 -18.02 -30.93 2.19
C ARG A 238 -17.44 -31.72 3.36
N ARG A 239 -16.11 -31.65 3.57
CA ARG A 239 -15.46 -32.30 4.73
C ARG A 239 -15.93 -31.70 6.06
N ARG A 240 -16.14 -30.38 6.13
CA ARG A 240 -16.67 -29.73 7.35
C ARG A 240 -18.10 -30.15 7.67
N LYS A 241 -18.95 -30.37 6.65
CA LYS A 241 -20.32 -30.87 6.85
C LYS A 241 -20.36 -32.33 7.31
N ALA A 242 -19.45 -33.17 6.83
CA ALA A 242 -19.33 -34.56 7.30
C ALA A 242 -18.85 -34.66 8.75
N ALA A 243 -17.93 -33.77 9.18
CA ALA A 243 -17.47 -33.73 10.57
C ALA A 243 -18.56 -33.22 11.55
N ALA A 244 -19.39 -32.27 11.13
CA ALA A 244 -20.50 -31.76 11.95
C ALA A 244 -21.63 -32.80 12.16
N ALA A 245 -21.86 -33.68 11.17
CA ALA A 245 -22.84 -34.75 11.30
C ALA A 245 -22.40 -35.87 12.29
N ALA A 246 -21.08 -36.09 12.43
CA ALA A 246 -20.54 -37.06 13.39
C ALA A 246 -20.57 -36.56 14.84
N ALA A 247 -20.61 -35.24 15.08
CA ALA A 247 -20.62 -34.65 16.43
C ALA A 247 -22.02 -34.66 17.10
N ILE A 248 -23.09 -34.93 16.35
CA ILE A 248 -24.48 -34.95 16.87
C ILE A 248 -24.88 -36.36 17.37
N ALA A 249 -24.06 -37.39 17.13
CA ALA A 249 -24.37 -38.78 17.48
C ALA A 249 -23.72 -39.27 18.80
N THR A 250 -23.46 -38.38 19.76
CA THR A 250 -22.99 -38.77 21.11
C THR A 250 -24.07 -38.42 22.14
N PRO A 251 -24.77 -39.42 22.72
CA PRO A 251 -25.68 -39.21 23.83
C PRO A 251 -24.89 -38.84 25.10
N ALA A 252 -25.51 -38.00 25.91
CA ALA A 252 -24.97 -37.36 27.09
C ALA A 252 -24.38 -38.32 28.13
N GLY A 253 -23.24 -37.90 28.69
CA GLY A 253 -22.70 -38.37 29.96
C GLY A 253 -22.08 -37.18 30.68
N TYR A 254 -22.91 -36.39 31.37
CA TYR A 254 -22.41 -35.32 32.24
C TYR A 254 -21.80 -35.94 33.51
N ASN A 255 -20.48 -36.06 33.54
CA ASN A 255 -19.73 -36.26 34.78
C ASN A 255 -19.57 -34.90 35.47
N LEU A 256 -20.44 -34.63 36.44
CA LEU A 256 -20.26 -33.54 37.39
C LEU A 256 -19.28 -33.98 38.49
N PRO A 257 -18.27 -33.18 38.84
CA PRO A 257 -17.39 -33.46 39.96
C PRO A 257 -18.15 -33.30 41.29
N PRO A 258 -18.03 -34.25 42.23
CA PRO A 258 -18.75 -34.20 43.49
C PRO A 258 -17.97 -33.39 44.53
N ASP A 259 -17.90 -32.06 44.42
CA ASP A 259 -17.61 -31.19 45.60
C ASP A 259 -17.62 -29.66 45.32
N SER A 260 -18.75 -29.09 44.91
CA SER A 260 -18.93 -27.63 45.04
C SER A 260 -20.10 -27.33 45.97
N LYS A 261 -19.75 -27.09 47.23
CA LYS A 261 -20.63 -26.54 48.25
C LYS A 261 -21.14 -25.18 47.78
N TRP A 262 -22.45 -25.09 47.62
CA TRP A 262 -23.16 -23.84 47.39
C TRP A 262 -23.06 -22.97 48.65
N PHE A 263 -22.51 -21.76 48.50
CA PHE A 263 -22.79 -20.66 49.42
C PHE A 263 -24.06 -19.96 48.92
N GLU A 264 -25.18 -20.33 49.52
CA GLU A 264 -26.44 -19.62 49.42
C GLU A 264 -26.41 -18.50 50.47
N VAL A 265 -26.08 -17.28 50.05
CA VAL A 265 -26.24 -16.08 50.88
C VAL A 265 -27.16 -15.13 50.13
N GLY A 266 -28.42 -15.10 50.56
CA GLY A 266 -29.36 -14.01 50.34
C GLY A 266 -29.83 -13.81 48.91
N GLY A 267 -30.94 -14.46 48.55
CA GLY A 267 -31.67 -14.17 47.31
C GLY A 267 -32.06 -12.70 47.19
N GLN A 268 -31.33 -11.95 46.37
CA GLN A 268 -31.78 -10.72 45.73
C GLN A 268 -31.04 -10.57 44.40
N GLN A 269 -31.79 -10.64 43.29
CA GLN A 269 -31.31 -10.14 42.00
C GLN A 269 -31.26 -8.62 42.09
N VAL A 270 -30.04 -8.06 42.12
CA VAL A 270 -29.81 -6.62 41.98
C VAL A 270 -29.34 -6.37 40.55
N MET A 271 -30.14 -5.61 39.79
CA MET A 271 -29.75 -5.11 38.48
C MET A 271 -28.58 -4.12 38.62
N PRO A 272 -27.57 -4.13 37.73
CA PRO A 272 -26.53 -3.12 37.75
C PRO A 272 -27.16 -1.75 37.46
N ALA A 273 -27.10 -0.89 38.47
CA ALA A 273 -27.60 0.47 38.47
C ALA A 273 -26.83 1.34 37.45
N GLU A 274 -27.59 2.24 36.82
CA GLU A 274 -27.12 3.37 36.03
C GLU A 274 -26.00 4.11 36.75
N LEU A 275 -24.89 4.36 36.04
CA LEU A 275 -23.84 5.26 36.50
C LEU A 275 -24.35 6.71 36.45
N PRO A 276 -24.28 7.47 37.55
CA PRO A 276 -24.74 8.84 37.57
C PRO A 276 -23.81 9.76 36.78
N SER A 277 -24.48 10.54 35.95
CA SER A 277 -24.02 11.77 35.33
C SER A 277 -23.43 12.76 36.34
N SER A 278 -22.38 13.46 35.89
CA SER A 278 -21.91 14.77 36.32
C SER A 278 -21.03 14.89 37.57
N SER A 279 -19.82 15.39 37.34
CA SER A 279 -19.17 16.36 38.22
C SER A 279 -18.40 17.35 37.35
N ARG A 280 -19.11 18.43 37.00
CA ARG A 280 -18.62 19.68 36.43
C ARG A 280 -17.80 20.38 37.51
N MET A 281 -16.48 20.43 37.34
CA MET A 281 -15.58 21.17 38.21
C MET A 281 -15.47 22.61 37.69
N GLU A 282 -16.15 23.54 38.35
CA GLU A 282 -15.89 24.98 38.18
C GLU A 282 -14.65 25.36 39.00
N LEU A 283 -13.69 26.01 38.36
CA LEU A 283 -12.52 26.63 38.99
C LEU A 283 -12.86 28.09 39.33
N PRO A 284 -12.54 28.57 40.54
CA PRO A 284 -12.72 29.97 40.90
C PRO A 284 -11.48 30.82 40.55
N GLY A 285 -11.76 32.06 40.12
CA GLY A 285 -11.03 33.29 40.44
C GLY A 285 -9.55 33.38 40.08
#